data_AF-A0A1M7KIX9-F1
#
_entry.id   AF-A0A1M7KIX9-F1
#
_cell.length_a   1.000
_cell.length_b   1.000
_cell.length_c   1.000
_cell.angle_alpha   90.00
_cell.angle_beta   90.00
_cell.angle_gamma   90.00
#
_symmetry.space_group_name_H-M   'P 1'
#
loop_
_entity.id
_entity.type
_entity.pdbx_description
1 polymer ?
#
loop_
_entity_poly.entity_id
_entity_poly.type
_entity_poly.pdbx_seq_one_letter_code
_entity_poly.pdbx_strand_id
1 'polypeptide(L)'
;MDLSGGETIHNSLYFLPMILVYLGMRRVEAAGLMVDEVVETASGWAFDIKSNEIRGLKTPQSARLLPVPPEMLRLGFLGYIEKVRSLGYRQLFPELCNPFDRKNADPGDRFYKNFSPLFIANAANGGPQWIRVLHALRHGHADTLKQNGVSPELIEDIQGRDGASQTAIRYTNPAGLPLLKDLLSRYPVVTGHLEPKPIRLLSFVEAKEPAPWFEDLDVKRGLRGKRT
;
A
#
# COMPACT_ATOMS: atom_id res chain seq x y z
N MET A 1 6.46 11.53 32.03
CA MET A 1 5.92 10.24 32.49
C MET A 1 5.70 9.38 31.27
N ASP A 2 6.37 8.24 31.29
CA ASP A 2 6.33 7.07 30.42
C ASP A 2 5.15 6.99 29.43
N LEU A 3 5.43 7.13 28.13
CA LEU A 3 4.53 6.67 27.07
C LEU A 3 4.69 5.15 27.00
N SER A 4 4.02 4.46 27.91
CA SER A 4 3.94 2.99 27.99
C SER A 4 3.86 2.40 26.58
N GLY A 5 4.91 1.69 26.18
CA GLY A 5 5.05 1.12 24.85
C GLY A 5 3.89 0.20 24.50
N GLY A 6 2.93 0.74 23.73
CA GLY A 6 1.85 -0.04 23.17
C GLY A 6 2.39 -1.11 22.23
N GLU A 7 1.72 -2.26 22.20
CA GLU A 7 2.05 -3.32 21.25
C GLU A 7 1.95 -2.80 19.81
N THR A 8 2.97 -3.07 18.99
CA THR A 8 2.95 -2.72 17.57
C THR A 8 2.37 -3.86 16.75
N ILE A 9 1.19 -3.64 16.18
CA ILE A 9 0.54 -4.57 15.26
C ILE A 9 0.88 -4.17 13.82
N HIS A 10 1.35 -5.14 13.05
CA HIS A 10 1.77 -5.00 11.67
C HIS A 10 0.62 -5.42 10.76
N ASN A 11 0.08 -4.46 10.03
CA ASN A 11 -1.05 -4.61 9.12
C ASN A 11 -0.99 -3.52 8.03
N SER A 12 -2.05 -3.37 7.24
CA SER A 12 -2.20 -2.31 6.25
C SER A 12 -2.07 -0.91 6.84
N LEU A 13 -2.57 -0.64 8.06
CA LEU A 13 -2.43 0.68 8.68
C LEU A 13 -0.98 1.01 9.08
N TYR A 14 -0.11 0.01 9.18
CA TYR A 14 1.32 0.20 9.42
C TYR A 14 2.09 0.41 8.11
N PHE A 15 2.05 -0.56 7.19
CA PHE A 15 2.91 -0.55 6.00
C PHE A 15 2.33 0.20 4.79
N LEU A 16 1.01 0.21 4.60
CA LEU A 16 0.40 0.82 3.41
C LEU A 16 0.60 2.35 3.39
N PRO A 17 0.48 3.11 4.49
CA PRO A 17 0.86 4.52 4.51
C PRO A 17 2.32 4.76 4.06
N MET A 18 3.25 3.89 4.46
CA MET A 18 4.65 3.99 4.03
C MET A 18 4.78 3.79 2.52
N ILE A 19 4.06 2.82 1.94
CA ILE A 19 3.99 2.63 0.48
C ILE A 19 3.49 3.90 -0.21
N LEU A 20 2.42 4.53 0.29
CA LEU A 20 1.87 5.74 -0.31
C LEU A 20 2.82 6.94 -0.20
N VAL A 21 3.49 7.09 0.94
CA VAL A 21 4.40 8.21 1.20
C VAL A 21 5.70 8.08 0.43
N TYR A 22 6.31 6.90 0.42
CA TYR A 22 7.61 6.68 -0.22
C TYR A 22 7.54 6.44 -1.72
N LEU A 23 6.43 5.90 -2.23
CA LEU A 23 6.32 5.52 -3.65
C LEU A 23 5.24 6.30 -4.41
N GLY A 24 4.41 7.08 -3.71
CA GLY A 24 3.30 7.79 -4.32
C GLY A 24 2.29 6.85 -5.02
N MET A 25 2.25 5.57 -4.66
CA MET A 25 1.41 4.55 -5.30
C MET A 25 -0.08 4.90 -5.20
N ARG A 26 -0.93 4.44 -6.14
CA ARG A 26 -2.38 4.63 -5.96
C ARG A 26 -2.84 3.77 -4.78
N ARG A 27 -3.82 4.26 -4.02
CA ARG A 27 -4.42 3.52 -2.90
C ARG A 27 -4.82 2.10 -3.27
N VAL A 28 -5.57 1.95 -4.37
CA VAL A 28 -6.07 0.64 -4.83
C VAL A 28 -4.93 -0.26 -5.29
N GLU A 29 -3.86 0.32 -5.86
CA GLU A 29 -2.64 -0.43 -6.19
C GLU A 29 -1.99 -1.00 -4.93
N ALA A 30 -1.76 -0.17 -3.91
CA ALA A 30 -1.10 -0.57 -2.67
C ALA A 30 -1.96 -1.55 -1.84
N ALA A 31 -3.27 -1.30 -1.75
CA ALA A 31 -4.20 -2.14 -0.99
C ALA A 31 -4.44 -3.51 -1.65
N GLY A 32 -4.33 -3.59 -2.97
CA GLY A 32 -4.54 -4.80 -3.76
C GLY A 32 -3.26 -5.58 -4.09
N LEU A 33 -2.16 -5.31 -3.38
CA LEU A 33 -0.91 -6.06 -3.55
C LEU A 33 -1.07 -7.51 -3.10
N MET A 34 -0.44 -8.41 -3.84
CA MET A 34 -0.32 -9.83 -3.51
C MET A 34 1.05 -10.14 -2.91
N VAL A 35 1.15 -11.21 -2.14
CA VAL A 35 2.42 -11.66 -1.53
C VAL A 35 3.47 -12.00 -2.60
N ASP A 36 3.06 -12.53 -3.74
CA ASP A 36 3.93 -12.87 -4.88
C ASP A 36 4.28 -11.67 -5.77
N GLU A 37 3.68 -10.51 -5.52
CA GLU A 37 4.02 -9.24 -6.16
C GLU A 37 5.14 -8.51 -5.42
N VAL A 38 5.69 -9.08 -4.33
CA VAL A 38 6.95 -8.60 -3.72
C VAL A 38 8.06 -9.56 -4.11
N VAL A 39 8.91 -9.12 -5.04
CA VAL A 39 9.87 -9.97 -5.75
C VAL A 39 11.30 -9.56 -5.45
N GLU A 40 12.19 -10.56 -5.36
CA GLU A 40 13.62 -10.32 -5.30
C GLU A 40 14.17 -10.10 -6.73
N THR A 41 15.00 -9.08 -6.89
CA THR A 41 15.63 -8.74 -8.16
C THR A 41 17.13 -8.55 -7.94
N ALA A 42 17.91 -8.46 -9.03
CA ALA A 42 19.33 -8.11 -8.94
C ALA A 42 19.60 -6.74 -8.27
N SER A 43 18.60 -5.86 -8.20
CA SER A 43 18.69 -4.53 -7.57
C SER A 43 18.11 -4.48 -6.14
N GLY A 44 17.73 -5.64 -5.59
CA GLY A 44 17.03 -5.79 -4.31
C GLY A 44 15.53 -6.08 -4.48
N TRP A 45 14.77 -5.94 -3.40
CA TRP A 45 13.33 -6.20 -3.39
C TRP A 45 12.54 -5.13 -4.14
N ALA A 46 11.53 -5.55 -4.88
CA ALA A 46 10.64 -4.68 -5.64
C ALA A 46 9.17 -5.12 -5.54
N PHE A 47 8.26 -4.17 -5.72
CA PHE A 47 6.86 -4.39 -5.99
C PHE A 47 6.65 -4.56 -7.50
N ASP A 48 6.12 -5.70 -7.93
CA ASP A 48 5.63 -5.97 -9.28
C ASP A 48 4.15 -5.61 -9.37
N ILE A 49 3.88 -4.37 -9.77
CA ILE A 49 2.53 -3.82 -9.85
C ILE A 49 1.91 -4.31 -11.16
N LYS A 50 0.92 -5.18 -11.08
CA LYS A 50 0.22 -5.75 -12.24
C LYS A 50 -1.27 -5.97 -11.96
N SER A 51 -2.04 -6.30 -12.99
CA SER A 51 -3.41 -6.77 -12.78
C SER A 51 -3.38 -8.14 -12.10
N ASN A 52 -4.28 -8.36 -11.15
CA ASN A 52 -4.41 -9.62 -10.42
C ASN A 52 -5.89 -9.93 -10.11
N GLU A 53 -6.14 -10.98 -9.32
CA GLU A 53 -7.48 -11.47 -9.00
C GLU A 53 -8.37 -10.47 -8.24
N ILE A 54 -7.80 -9.50 -7.54
CA ILE A 54 -8.53 -8.50 -6.73
C ILE A 54 -8.31 -7.05 -7.19
N ARG A 55 -7.45 -6.84 -8.19
CA ARG A 55 -7.03 -5.51 -8.65
C ARG A 55 -6.89 -5.47 -10.17
N GLY A 56 -7.66 -4.58 -10.79
CA GLY A 56 -7.39 -4.14 -12.16
C GLY A 56 -6.38 -2.99 -12.22
N LEU A 57 -5.77 -2.79 -13.39
CA LEU A 57 -4.95 -1.61 -13.67
C LEU A 57 -5.74 -0.56 -14.44
N LYS A 58 -5.53 0.73 -14.11
CA LYS A 58 -6.23 1.84 -14.75
C LYS A 58 -5.73 2.07 -16.18
N THR A 59 -4.43 1.91 -16.42
CA THR A 59 -3.77 2.10 -17.72
C THR A 59 -2.64 1.06 -17.90
N PRO A 60 -2.19 0.76 -19.13
CA PRO A 60 -1.03 -0.11 -19.35
C PRO A 60 0.23 0.34 -18.59
N GLN A 61 0.45 1.65 -18.48
CA GLN A 61 1.55 2.29 -17.75
C GLN A 61 1.45 2.12 -16.23
N SER A 62 0.30 1.65 -15.72
CA SER A 62 0.17 1.30 -14.32
C SER A 62 0.96 0.02 -13.99
N ALA A 63 1.26 -0.84 -14.99
CA ALA A 63 2.08 -2.02 -14.81
C ALA A 63 3.57 -1.61 -14.72
N ARG A 64 4.22 -1.84 -13.58
CA ARG A 64 5.61 -1.41 -13.35
C ARG A 64 6.26 -2.11 -12.16
N LEU A 65 7.58 -2.10 -12.14
CA LEU A 65 8.38 -2.44 -10.97
C LEU A 65 8.72 -1.17 -10.18
N LEU A 66 8.52 -1.19 -8.86
CA LEU A 66 9.02 -0.15 -7.95
C LEU A 66 9.90 -0.78 -6.87
N PRO A 67 11.04 -0.18 -6.49
CA PRO A 67 11.86 -0.72 -5.42
C PRO A 67 11.12 -0.65 -4.08
N VAL A 68 11.26 -1.67 -3.24
CA VAL A 68 10.77 -1.59 -1.87
C VAL A 68 11.60 -0.54 -1.12
N PRO A 69 10.98 0.45 -0.44
CA PRO A 69 11.71 1.48 0.29
C PRO A 69 12.65 0.86 1.35
N PRO A 70 13.90 1.33 1.48
CA PRO A 70 14.84 0.83 2.48
C PRO A 70 14.29 0.88 3.91
N GLU A 71 13.54 1.92 4.24
CA GLU A 71 12.90 2.07 5.54
C GLU A 71 11.86 0.97 5.84
N MET A 72 11.12 0.50 4.84
CA MET A 72 10.22 -0.63 5.02
C MET A 72 10.99 -1.92 5.31
N LEU A 73 12.12 -2.13 4.63
CA LEU A 73 13.00 -3.27 4.91
C LEU A 73 13.56 -3.20 6.34
N ARG A 74 14.03 -2.01 6.75
CA ARG A 74 14.50 -1.75 8.12
C ARG A 74 13.43 -2.04 9.16
N LEU A 75 12.18 -1.68 8.89
CA LEU A 75 11.02 -1.89 9.77
C LEU A 75 10.41 -3.31 9.66
N GLY A 76 11.12 -4.26 9.05
CA GLY A 76 10.76 -5.68 9.09
C GLY A 76 9.67 -6.10 8.10
N PHE A 77 9.46 -5.35 7.02
CA PHE A 77 8.42 -5.64 6.03
C PHE A 77 8.52 -7.05 5.41
N LEU A 78 9.73 -7.55 5.16
CA LEU A 78 9.91 -8.92 4.67
C LEU A 78 9.45 -9.96 5.70
N GLY A 79 9.70 -9.72 6.99
CA GLY A 79 9.20 -10.59 8.06
C GLY A 79 7.67 -10.60 8.16
N TYR A 80 7.02 -9.46 7.88
CA TYR A 80 5.57 -9.38 7.73
C TYR A 80 5.08 -10.23 6.55
N ILE A 81 5.71 -10.10 5.38
CA ILE A 81 5.36 -10.88 4.19
C ILE A 81 5.50 -12.37 4.45
N GLU A 82 6.61 -12.81 5.06
CA GLU A 82 6.82 -14.24 5.38
C GLU A 82 5.76 -14.77 6.34
N LYS A 83 5.38 -14.00 7.38
CA LYS A 83 4.30 -14.41 8.28
C LYS A 83 2.97 -14.55 7.55
N VAL A 84 2.58 -13.55 6.76
CA VAL A 84 1.34 -13.58 5.96
C VAL A 84 1.35 -14.78 5.00
N ARG A 85 2.48 -15.03 4.32
CA ARG A 85 2.68 -16.18 3.43
C ARG A 85 2.56 -17.51 4.16
N SER A 86 3.17 -17.64 5.34
CA SER A 86 3.14 -18.87 6.14
C SER A 86 1.74 -19.27 6.60
N LEU A 87 0.83 -18.29 6.73
CA LEU A 87 -0.58 -18.52 7.02
C LEU A 87 -1.40 -18.90 5.77
N GLY A 88 -0.79 -18.91 4.58
CA GLY A 88 -1.42 -19.30 3.32
C GLY A 88 -2.23 -18.20 2.65
N TYR A 89 -2.07 -16.94 3.07
CA TYR A 89 -2.70 -15.82 2.39
C TYR A 89 -2.01 -15.50 1.08
N ARG A 90 -2.80 -15.18 0.05
CA ARG A 90 -2.29 -14.67 -1.23
C ARG A 90 -2.21 -13.15 -1.23
N GLN A 91 -3.17 -12.49 -0.57
CA GLN A 91 -3.22 -11.04 -0.46
C GLN A 91 -2.21 -10.56 0.57
N LEU A 92 -1.50 -9.46 0.27
CA LEU A 92 -0.50 -8.89 1.16
C LEU A 92 -1.14 -8.27 2.42
N PHE A 93 -2.36 -7.78 2.30
CA PHE A 93 -3.16 -7.22 3.40
C PHE A 93 -4.51 -7.96 3.51
N PRO A 94 -4.52 -9.18 4.07
CA PRO A 94 -5.72 -10.02 4.10
C PRO A 94 -6.93 -9.37 4.78
N GLU A 95 -6.70 -8.54 5.78
CA GLU A 95 -7.74 -7.85 6.55
C GLU A 95 -8.51 -6.79 5.73
N LEU A 96 -7.99 -6.38 4.58
CA LEU A 96 -8.67 -5.46 3.68
C LEU A 96 -9.65 -6.16 2.72
N CYS A 97 -9.54 -7.48 2.58
CA CYS A 97 -10.28 -8.25 1.58
C CYS A 97 -11.53 -8.89 2.19
N ASN A 98 -12.70 -8.60 1.62
CA ASN A 98 -13.96 -9.18 2.09
C ASN A 98 -14.05 -10.65 1.65
N PRO A 99 -14.09 -11.63 2.58
CA PRO A 99 -14.21 -13.04 2.21
C PRO A 99 -15.60 -13.39 1.67
N PHE A 100 -16.63 -12.58 1.95
CA PHE A 100 -18.04 -12.84 1.59
C PHE A 100 -18.49 -12.15 0.30
N ASP A 101 -17.81 -11.07 -0.11
CA ASP A 101 -18.12 -10.34 -1.35
C ASP A 101 -16.82 -9.89 -2.03
N ARG A 102 -16.14 -10.84 -2.66
CA ARG A 102 -14.85 -10.61 -3.32
C ARG A 102 -14.96 -9.76 -4.59
N LYS A 103 -16.14 -9.67 -5.20
CA LYS A 103 -16.33 -8.96 -6.48
C LYS A 103 -16.59 -7.48 -6.30
N ASN A 104 -17.29 -7.09 -5.22
CA ASN A 104 -17.71 -5.69 -5.05
C ASN A 104 -16.97 -4.97 -3.91
N ALA A 105 -16.18 -5.66 -3.10
CA ALA A 105 -15.42 -5.03 -2.02
C ALA A 105 -14.01 -4.63 -2.47
N ASP A 106 -13.82 -3.34 -2.79
CA ASP A 106 -12.51 -2.75 -3.06
C ASP A 106 -11.66 -2.68 -1.76
N PRO A 107 -10.51 -3.39 -1.69
CA PRO A 107 -9.59 -3.30 -0.55
C PRO A 107 -9.12 -1.87 -0.27
N GLY A 108 -8.99 -1.04 -1.31
CA GLY A 108 -8.62 0.36 -1.18
C GLY A 108 -9.68 1.19 -0.46
N ASP A 109 -10.97 0.97 -0.75
CA ASP A 109 -12.07 1.63 -0.03
C ASP A 109 -12.11 1.18 1.44
N ARG A 110 -11.90 -0.11 1.72
CA ARG A 110 -11.80 -0.61 3.09
C ARG A 110 -10.64 0.05 3.83
N PHE A 111 -9.46 0.13 3.23
CA PHE A 111 -8.32 0.83 3.83
C PHE A 111 -8.65 2.29 4.13
N TYR A 112 -9.28 3.00 3.19
CA TYR A 112 -9.66 4.40 3.39
C TYR A 112 -10.60 4.60 4.58
N LYS A 113 -11.60 3.73 4.74
CA LYS A 113 -12.53 3.75 5.87
C LYS A 113 -11.82 3.50 7.21
N ASN A 114 -10.83 2.61 7.22
CA ASN A 114 -10.06 2.29 8.43
C ASN A 114 -9.05 3.40 8.79
N PHE A 115 -8.38 3.97 7.78
CA PHE A 115 -7.26 4.90 7.97
C PHE A 115 -7.71 6.35 8.18
N SER A 116 -8.72 6.83 7.44
CA SER A 116 -9.08 8.26 7.45
C SER A 116 -9.49 8.79 8.83
N PRO A 117 -10.30 8.07 9.64
CA PRO A 117 -10.64 8.53 10.99
C PRO A 117 -9.42 8.67 11.91
N LEU A 118 -8.50 7.68 11.86
CA LEU A 118 -7.26 7.71 12.63
C LEU A 118 -6.40 8.89 12.22
N PHE A 119 -6.29 9.11 10.91
CA PHE A 119 -5.51 10.20 10.37
C PHE A 119 -6.08 11.56 10.82
N ILE A 120 -7.38 11.80 10.63
CA ILE A 120 -8.04 13.07 10.99
C ILE A 120 -7.90 13.36 12.48
N ALA A 121 -8.08 12.34 13.34
CA ALA A 121 -7.94 12.51 14.79
C ALA A 121 -6.52 12.95 15.21
N ASN A 122 -5.49 12.53 14.48
CA ASN A 122 -4.09 12.85 14.78
C ASN A 122 -3.56 14.06 13.99
N ALA A 123 -4.21 14.45 12.90
CA ALA A 123 -3.82 15.55 12.03
C ALA A 123 -4.31 16.91 12.54
N ALA A 124 -4.40 17.13 13.85
CA ALA A 124 -4.99 18.31 14.50
C ALA A 124 -4.40 19.68 14.06
N ASN A 125 -3.33 19.71 13.26
CA ASN A 125 -2.73 20.91 12.65
C ASN A 125 -2.91 20.98 11.11
N GLY A 126 -3.71 20.09 10.54
CA GLY A 126 -3.91 19.94 9.13
C GLY A 126 -5.13 20.69 8.62
N GLY A 127 -4.94 21.71 7.79
CA GLY A 127 -6.01 22.47 7.15
C GLY A 127 -6.99 21.66 6.27
N PRO A 128 -7.93 22.33 5.56
CA PRO A 128 -9.01 21.70 4.80
C PRO A 128 -8.58 20.63 3.78
N GLN A 129 -7.33 20.69 3.28
CA GLN A 129 -6.76 19.72 2.34
C GLN A 129 -6.69 18.28 2.87
N TRP A 130 -6.70 18.08 4.19
CA TRP A 130 -6.62 16.74 4.79
C TRP A 130 -7.92 15.93 4.69
N ILE A 131 -9.03 16.56 4.27
CA ILE A 131 -10.28 15.90 3.89
C ILE A 131 -10.05 14.88 2.74
N ARG A 132 -8.98 15.03 1.96
CA ARG A 132 -8.52 14.06 0.94
C ARG A 132 -7.12 13.56 1.23
N VAL A 133 -6.86 13.08 2.44
CA VAL A 133 -5.53 12.64 2.91
C VAL A 133 -4.72 11.84 1.89
N LEU A 134 -5.29 10.81 1.26
CA LEU A 134 -4.53 9.95 0.34
C LEU A 134 -4.16 10.65 -0.97
N HIS A 135 -4.99 11.60 -1.41
CA HIS A 135 -4.68 12.46 -2.55
C HIS A 135 -3.56 13.44 -2.17
N ALA A 136 -3.67 14.05 -0.98
CA ALA A 136 -2.65 14.94 -0.43
C ALA A 136 -1.29 14.23 -0.26
N LEU A 137 -1.26 12.99 0.23
CA LEU A 137 -0.04 12.18 0.35
C LEU A 137 0.62 11.94 -1.00
N ARG A 138 -0.16 11.56 -2.02
CA ARG A 138 0.38 11.33 -3.36
C ARG A 138 0.88 12.63 -4.03
N HIS A 139 0.19 13.74 -3.83
CA HIS A 139 0.65 15.05 -4.30
C HIS A 139 1.90 15.51 -3.57
N GLY A 140 1.93 15.36 -2.24
CA GLY A 140 3.10 15.65 -1.42
C GLY A 140 4.32 14.83 -1.84
N HIS A 141 4.12 13.55 -2.20
CA HIS A 141 5.20 12.74 -2.78
C HIS A 141 5.77 13.35 -4.06
N ALA A 142 4.90 13.66 -5.03
CA ALA A 142 5.31 14.25 -6.30
C ALA A 142 6.00 15.61 -6.10
N ASP A 143 5.45 16.48 -5.27
CA ASP A 143 6.03 17.79 -4.98
C ASP A 143 7.39 17.66 -4.30
N THR A 144 7.53 16.78 -3.31
CA THR A 144 8.81 16.53 -2.63
C THR A 144 9.88 16.07 -3.62
N LEU A 145 9.59 15.10 -4.49
CA LEU A 145 10.55 14.66 -5.50
C LEU A 145 10.91 15.77 -6.50
N LYS A 146 9.93 16.58 -6.89
CA LYS A 146 10.15 17.74 -7.76
C LYS A 146 11.08 18.76 -7.11
N GLN A 147 10.88 19.08 -5.83
CA GLN A 147 11.77 19.97 -5.07
C GLN A 147 13.18 19.38 -4.90
N ASN A 148 13.33 18.06 -4.97
CA ASN A 148 14.61 17.35 -4.96
C ASN A 148 15.16 17.07 -6.39
N GLY A 149 14.68 17.80 -7.39
CA GLY A 149 15.26 17.81 -8.74
C GLY A 149 14.93 16.58 -9.58
N VAL A 150 13.90 15.80 -9.23
CA VAL A 150 13.37 14.73 -10.11
C VAL A 150 12.44 15.36 -11.14
N SER A 151 12.61 15.00 -12.42
CA SER A 151 11.78 15.57 -13.49
C SER A 151 10.33 15.09 -13.39
N PRO A 152 9.34 15.89 -13.84
CA PRO A 152 7.95 15.49 -13.86
C PRO A 152 7.70 14.17 -14.59
N GLU A 153 8.39 13.92 -15.70
CA GLU A 153 8.25 12.70 -16.49
C GLU A 153 8.64 11.46 -15.67
N LEU A 154 9.76 11.53 -14.96
CA LEU A 154 10.23 10.44 -14.09
C LEU A 154 9.35 10.25 -12.85
N ILE A 155 8.76 11.34 -12.33
CA ILE A 155 7.75 11.25 -11.27
C ILE A 155 6.52 10.49 -11.78
N GLU A 156 6.12 10.71 -13.03
CA GLU A 156 4.99 9.99 -13.61
C GLU A 156 5.30 8.51 -13.89
N ASP A 157 6.55 8.16 -14.23
CA ASP A 157 7.01 6.76 -14.27
C ASP A 157 6.87 6.08 -12.90
N ILE A 158 7.34 6.74 -11.83
CA ILE A 158 7.21 6.23 -10.44
C ILE A 158 5.74 6.06 -10.07
N GLN A 159 4.92 7.06 -10.37
CA GLN A 159 3.52 7.11 -9.98
C GLN A 159 2.58 6.33 -10.90
N GLY A 160 3.05 5.87 -12.06
CA GLY A 160 2.28 5.17 -13.09
C GLY A 160 1.13 6.00 -13.64
N ARG A 161 1.30 7.31 -13.88
CA ARG A 161 0.30 8.11 -14.64
C ARG A 161 0.72 8.21 -16.10
N ASP A 162 -0.27 8.36 -16.97
CA ASP A 162 0.02 8.72 -18.37
C ASP A 162 0.66 10.10 -18.38
N GLY A 163 1.88 10.18 -18.94
CA GLY A 163 2.56 11.46 -19.14
C GLY A 163 1.65 12.42 -19.90
N ALA A 164 1.55 13.66 -19.43
CA ALA A 164 0.70 14.69 -20.04
C ALA A 164 1.08 15.02 -21.50
N SER A 165 2.23 14.54 -21.99
CA SER A 165 2.61 14.64 -23.39
C SER A 165 2.55 13.27 -24.08
N GLN A 166 1.61 13.13 -25.02
CA GLN A 166 1.58 11.97 -25.94
C GLN A 166 2.88 11.83 -26.77
N THR A 167 3.73 12.86 -26.76
CA THR A 167 4.99 12.93 -27.49
C THR A 167 6.15 12.17 -26.82
N ALA A 168 6.21 12.11 -25.49
CA ALA A 168 7.29 11.40 -24.77
C ALA A 168 7.11 9.87 -24.79
N ILE A 169 5.85 9.41 -24.77
CA ILE A 169 5.48 7.99 -24.76
C ILE A 169 5.92 7.26 -26.05
N ARG A 170 6.16 7.99 -27.16
CA ARG A 170 6.49 7.40 -28.46
C ARG A 170 7.96 7.01 -28.67
N TYR A 171 8.90 7.43 -27.81
CA TYR A 171 10.34 7.28 -28.10
C TYR A 171 11.23 6.77 -26.96
N THR A 172 10.71 6.57 -25.75
CA THR A 172 11.53 6.14 -24.59
C THR A 172 10.83 5.09 -23.74
N ASN A 173 11.58 4.05 -23.34
CA ASN A 173 11.10 3.04 -22.40
C ASN A 173 10.95 3.65 -20.99
N PRO A 174 10.02 3.15 -20.16
CA PRO A 174 9.93 3.52 -18.75
C PRO A 174 11.28 3.35 -18.03
N ALA A 175 11.54 4.21 -17.03
CA ALA A 175 12.74 4.11 -16.21
C ALA A 175 12.94 2.71 -15.60
N GLY A 176 14.13 2.14 -15.76
CA GLY A 176 14.49 0.85 -15.18
C GLY A 176 14.63 0.91 -13.65
N LEU A 177 14.47 -0.24 -12.99
CA LEU A 177 14.50 -0.35 -11.53
C LEU A 177 15.74 0.30 -10.85
N PRO A 178 16.97 0.22 -11.39
CA PRO A 178 18.12 0.93 -10.81
C PRO A 178 17.95 2.45 -10.81
N LEU A 179 17.42 3.02 -11.89
CA LEU A 179 17.16 4.46 -11.98
C LEU A 179 16.04 4.86 -11.02
N LEU A 180 14.94 4.11 -10.99
CA LEU A 180 13.85 4.38 -10.03
C LEU A 180 14.33 4.35 -8.58
N LYS A 181 15.26 3.45 -8.25
CA LYS A 181 15.89 3.38 -6.93
C LYS A 181 16.75 4.61 -6.61
N ASP A 182 17.55 5.09 -7.57
CA ASP A 182 18.30 6.35 -7.41
C ASP A 182 17.37 7.53 -7.17
N LEU A 183 16.34 7.68 -8.00
CA LEU A 183 15.40 8.80 -7.90
C LEU A 183 14.64 8.79 -6.57
N LEU A 184 14.18 7.63 -6.12
CA LEU A 184 13.48 7.47 -4.84
C LEU A 184 14.40 7.67 -3.64
N SER A 185 15.72 7.50 -3.78
CA SER A 185 16.68 7.82 -2.71
C SER A 185 16.75 9.31 -2.38
N ARG A 186 16.25 10.17 -3.28
CA ARG A 186 16.13 11.62 -3.07
C ARG A 186 14.90 11.99 -2.23
N TYR A 187 14.02 11.03 -1.92
CA TYR A 187 12.91 11.23 -1.01
C TYR A 187 13.41 11.19 0.45
N PRO A 188 13.01 12.13 1.32
CA PRO A 188 13.47 12.17 2.70
C PRO A 188 13.04 10.94 3.51
N VAL A 189 13.87 10.55 4.47
CA VAL A 189 13.56 9.48 5.42
C VAL A 189 12.59 10.02 6.48
N VAL A 190 11.29 9.85 6.26
CA VAL A 190 10.24 10.32 7.18
C VAL A 190 9.93 9.35 8.33
N THR A 191 10.29 8.07 8.22
CA THR A 191 10.09 7.05 9.26
C THR A 191 11.32 6.80 10.14
N GLY A 192 12.37 7.62 10.03
CA GLY A 192 13.62 7.41 10.78
C GLY A 192 13.48 7.45 12.30
N HIS A 193 12.38 8.01 12.80
CA HIS A 193 12.03 8.06 14.21
C HIS A 193 11.36 6.77 14.73
N LEU A 194 11.04 5.81 13.85
CA LEU A 194 10.43 4.54 14.21
C LEU A 194 11.50 3.47 14.41
N GLU A 195 11.41 2.74 15.52
CA GLU A 195 12.24 1.57 15.80
C GLU A 195 11.58 0.28 15.27
N PRO A 196 12.34 -0.67 14.71
CA PRO A 196 11.79 -1.97 14.32
C PRO A 196 11.27 -2.73 15.54
N LYS A 197 10.13 -3.40 15.36
CA LYS A 197 9.49 -4.21 16.40
C LYS A 197 9.29 -5.64 15.91
N PRO A 198 9.22 -6.64 16.80
CA PRO A 198 8.86 -8.00 16.41
C PRO A 198 7.53 -8.01 15.66
N ILE A 199 7.50 -8.68 14.50
CA ILE A 199 6.29 -8.75 13.68
C ILE A 199 5.17 -9.43 14.46
N ARG A 200 4.02 -8.77 14.55
CA ARG A 200 2.78 -9.29 15.14
C ARG A 200 1.64 -8.95 14.20
N LEU A 201 0.86 -9.94 13.78
CA LEU A 201 -0.29 -9.70 12.91
C LEU A 201 -1.52 -9.39 13.77
N LEU A 202 -2.61 -9.01 13.11
CA LEU A 202 -3.92 -8.92 13.76
C LEU A 202 -4.35 -10.32 14.22
N SER A 203 -4.91 -10.44 15.42
CA SER A 203 -5.28 -11.73 16.02
C SER A 203 -6.20 -12.57 15.12
N PHE A 204 -7.20 -11.94 14.50
CA PHE A 204 -8.10 -12.63 13.57
C PHE A 204 -7.41 -13.04 12.25
N VAL A 205 -6.35 -12.35 11.83
CA VAL A 205 -5.53 -12.78 10.68
C VAL A 205 -4.71 -14.02 11.07
N GLU A 206 -4.15 -14.05 12.28
CA GLU A 206 -3.44 -15.24 12.78
C GLU A 206 -4.39 -16.44 12.94
N ALA A 207 -5.61 -16.19 13.41
CA ALA A 207 -6.66 -17.20 13.56
C ALA A 207 -7.34 -17.62 12.24
N LYS A 208 -7.02 -16.96 11.11
CA LYS A 208 -7.68 -17.13 9.81
C LYS A 208 -9.19 -16.87 9.83
N GLU A 209 -9.61 -15.96 10.69
CA GLU A 209 -10.98 -15.51 10.82
C GLU A 209 -11.24 -14.29 9.93
N PRO A 210 -12.48 -14.11 9.44
CA PRO A 210 -12.87 -12.87 8.78
C PRO A 210 -12.61 -11.65 9.66
N ALA A 211 -12.14 -10.56 9.05
CA ALA A 211 -12.01 -9.32 9.79
C ALA A 211 -13.37 -8.86 10.36
N PRO A 212 -13.42 -8.33 11.59
CA PRO A 212 -14.68 -8.11 12.32
C PRO A 212 -15.62 -7.09 11.66
N TRP A 213 -15.13 -6.32 10.71
CA TRP A 213 -15.91 -5.35 9.92
C TRP A 213 -16.51 -5.92 8.64
N PHE A 214 -16.30 -7.20 8.33
CA PHE A 214 -16.99 -7.90 7.25
C PHE A 214 -18.14 -8.72 7.83
N GLU A 215 -19.36 -8.42 7.40
CA GLU A 215 -20.55 -9.18 7.75
C GLU A 215 -20.82 -10.25 6.69
N ASP A 216 -21.16 -11.46 7.12
CA ASP A 216 -21.73 -12.50 6.25
C ASP A 216 -23.18 -12.10 5.90
N LEU A 217 -23.40 -11.70 4.64
CA LEU A 217 -24.72 -11.27 4.17
C LEU A 217 -25.76 -12.41 4.20
N ASP A 218 -25.35 -13.67 4.07
CA ASP A 218 -26.27 -14.81 4.13
C ASP A 218 -26.71 -15.10 5.57
N VAL A 219 -25.82 -14.88 6.54
CA VAL A 219 -26.18 -14.88 7.97
C VAL A 219 -27.09 -13.70 8.29
N LYS A 220 -26.77 -12.50 7.81
CA LYS A 220 -27.60 -11.30 7.99
C LYS A 220 -29.02 -11.46 7.40
N ARG A 221 -29.13 -12.15 6.26
CA ARG A 221 -30.41 -12.44 5.60
C ARG A 221 -31.12 -13.68 6.17
N GLY A 222 -30.54 -14.38 7.15
CA GLY A 222 -31.13 -15.57 7.77
C GLY A 222 -31.22 -16.78 6.83
N LEU A 223 -30.35 -16.87 5.82
CA LEU A 223 -30.38 -17.90 4.76
C LEU A 223 -29.57 -19.15 5.13
N ARG A 224 -28.65 -19.05 6.08
CA ARG A 224 -27.83 -20.17 6.55
C ARG A 224 -28.62 -21.00 7.57
N GLY A 225 -29.42 -21.93 7.05
CA GLY A 225 -30.30 -22.83 7.82
C GLY A 225 -31.54 -23.32 7.06
N LYS A 226 -31.85 -22.76 5.88
CA LYS A 226 -33.02 -23.11 5.05
C LYS A 226 -32.72 -24.02 3.86
N ARG A 227 -31.55 -24.66 3.82
CA ARG A 227 -31.25 -25.72 2.85
C ARG A 227 -31.54 -27.08 3.51
N THR A 228 -32.82 -27.43 3.55
CA THR A 228 -33.28 -28.84 3.63
C THR A 228 -33.56 -29.33 2.22
#